data_AF-A0A964N4H8-F1
#
_entry.id   AF-A0A964N4H8-F1
#
_cell.length_a   1.000
_cell.length_b   1.000
_cell.length_c   1.000
_cell.angle_alpha   90.00
_cell.angle_beta   90.00
_cell.angle_gamma   90.00
#
_symmetry.space_group_name_H-M   'P 1'
#
loop_
_entity.id
_entity.type
_entity.pdbx_description
1 polymer ?
#
loop_
_entity_poly.entity_id
_entity_poly.type
_entity_poly.pdbx_seq_one_letter_code
_entity_poly.pdbx_strand_id
1 'polypeptide(L)'
;MGSAQAYDVEYRIKTRSGGFKDIRETGQPILSREGTLARYIATARDVTESKRREDELREARRNVEEHAEALRRSEAELKHKTAELQLLNVQQAKLFSIIAHDLRSPFNSIIGFSDLLVAKAKDFSRGQTLSYAQIVRDSAVGVHEMLDNLLAWAAIQIRDGGLKLAPLDLSATAGAGLEPLTQIAET
;
A
#
# COMPACT_ATOMS: atom_id res chain seq x y z
N MET A 1 -14.79 30.05 65.17
CA MET A 1 -14.43 28.70 65.65
C MET A 1 -14.77 27.72 64.55
N GLY A 2 -13.77 27.04 63.96
CA GLY A 2 -14.01 26.04 62.91
C GLY A 2 -14.65 24.78 63.51
N SER A 3 -15.74 24.31 62.92
CA SER A 3 -16.36 23.05 63.33
C SER A 3 -15.43 21.88 62.99
N ALA A 4 -15.37 20.89 63.88
CA ALA A 4 -14.67 19.63 63.60
C ALA A 4 -15.41 18.88 62.48
N GLN A 5 -14.70 18.46 61.43
CA GLN A 5 -15.29 17.83 60.24
C GLN A 5 -14.62 16.49 59.94
N ALA A 6 -15.37 15.59 59.30
CA ALA A 6 -14.80 14.37 58.76
C ALA A 6 -13.80 14.69 57.63
N TYR A 7 -12.80 13.83 57.45
CA TYR A 7 -11.80 13.96 56.39
C TYR A 7 -11.52 12.62 55.71
N ASP A 8 -11.14 12.69 54.44
CA ASP A 8 -10.61 11.58 53.65
C ASP A 8 -9.42 12.15 52.86
N VAL A 9 -8.22 11.75 53.27
CA VAL A 9 -6.98 12.32 52.74
C VAL A 9 -6.04 11.21 52.32
N GLU A 10 -5.32 11.45 51.23
CA GLU A 10 -4.24 10.58 50.79
C GLU A 10 -2.92 11.35 50.87
N TYR A 11 -1.93 10.72 51.48
CA TYR A 11 -0.60 11.30 51.64
C TYR A 11 0.46 10.22 51.56
N ARG A 12 1.69 10.66 51.25
CA ARG A 12 2.84 9.78 51.15
C ARG A 12 3.67 9.86 52.42
N ILE A 13 3.97 8.71 53.01
CA ILE A 13 4.87 8.60 54.16
C ILE A 13 6.21 8.02 53.73
N LYS A 14 7.28 8.46 54.40
CA LYS A 14 8.59 7.81 54.32
C LYS A 14 8.68 6.75 55.41
N THR A 15 8.99 5.52 55.01
CA THR A 15 9.17 4.39 55.92
C THR A 15 10.56 4.41 56.56
N ARG A 16 10.70 3.73 57.71
CA ARG A 16 12.00 3.59 58.41
C ARG A 16 13.07 2.91 57.55
N SER A 17 12.69 2.05 56.62
CA SER A 17 13.58 1.41 55.65
C SER A 17 13.97 2.31 54.47
N GLY A 18 13.47 3.56 54.42
CA GLY A 18 13.83 4.55 53.40
C GLY A 18 12.91 4.60 52.18
N GLY A 19 12.00 3.63 52.01
CA GLY A 19 11.00 3.62 50.94
C GLY A 19 9.78 4.50 51.24
N PHE A 20 8.86 4.61 50.29
CA PHE A 20 7.61 5.37 50.44
C PHE A 20 6.39 4.46 50.43
N LYS A 21 5.36 4.87 51.17
CA LYS A 21 4.01 4.28 51.13
C LYS A 21 2.97 5.38 50.93
N ASP A 22 1.95 5.09 50.16
CA ASP A 22 0.78 5.95 49.95
C ASP A 22 -0.28 5.45 50.93
N ILE A 23 -0.70 6.35 51.81
CA ILE A 23 -1.67 6.06 52.87
C ILE A 23 -2.94 6.83 52.56
N ARG A 24 -4.08 6.13 52.64
CA ARG A 24 -5.40 6.76 52.71
C ARG A 24 -5.87 6.75 54.15
N GLU A 25 -6.17 7.92 54.67
CA GLU A 25 -6.67 8.10 56.02
C GLU A 25 -8.05 8.72 56.00
N THR A 26 -9.02 8.01 56.58
CA THR A 26 -10.39 8.50 56.76
C THR A 26 -10.66 8.69 58.24
N GLY A 27 -11.05 9.91 58.63
CA GLY A 27 -11.28 10.26 60.03
C GLY A 27 -12.60 10.97 60.27
N GLN A 28 -13.20 10.73 61.44
CA GLN A 28 -14.41 11.39 61.91
C GLN A 28 -14.23 11.95 63.33
N PRO A 29 -14.78 13.14 63.62
CA PRO A 29 -14.77 13.69 64.96
C PRO A 29 -15.81 12.99 65.84
N ILE A 30 -15.43 12.73 67.08
CA ILE A 30 -16.32 12.34 68.15
C ILE A 30 -16.50 13.55 69.05
N LEU A 31 -17.75 14.00 69.17
CA LEU A 31 -18.14 15.11 70.01
C LEU A 31 -18.55 14.61 71.40
N SER A 32 -18.31 15.43 72.43
CA SER A 32 -18.81 15.18 73.77
C SER A 32 -20.33 15.41 73.84
N ARG A 33 -20.94 15.06 74.97
CA ARG A 33 -22.38 15.35 75.22
C ARG A 33 -22.70 16.85 75.19
N GLU A 34 -21.70 17.71 75.35
CA GLU A 34 -21.82 19.16 75.32
C GLU A 34 -21.53 19.75 73.92
N GLY A 35 -21.36 18.92 72.89
CA GLY A 35 -21.13 19.35 71.51
C GLY A 35 -19.69 19.80 71.20
N THR A 36 -18.80 19.75 72.19
CA THR A 36 -17.37 20.07 72.03
C THR A 36 -16.61 18.88 71.46
N LEU A 37 -15.61 19.12 70.61
CA LEU A 37 -14.74 18.05 70.07
C LEU A 37 -14.05 17.29 71.21
N ALA A 38 -14.33 16.00 71.33
CA ALA A 38 -13.71 15.14 72.34
C ALA A 38 -12.48 14.40 71.80
N ARG A 39 -12.57 13.84 70.58
CA ARG A 39 -11.44 13.18 69.89
C ARG A 39 -11.71 13.03 68.39
N TYR A 40 -10.68 12.68 67.63
CA TYR A 40 -10.83 12.12 66.29
C TYR A 40 -10.61 10.60 66.34
N ILE A 41 -11.39 9.85 65.57
CA ILE A 41 -11.08 8.46 65.22
C ILE A 41 -10.80 8.42 63.73
N ALA A 42 -9.67 7.82 63.37
CA ALA A 42 -9.26 7.66 61.98
C ALA A 42 -8.75 6.25 61.70
N THR A 43 -8.90 5.83 60.45
CA THR A 43 -8.32 4.58 59.93
C THR A 43 -7.33 4.92 58.84
N ALA A 44 -6.09 4.46 58.97
CA ALA A 44 -5.06 4.57 57.94
C ALA A 44 -4.93 3.22 57.21
N ARG A 45 -5.04 3.24 55.88
CA ARG A 45 -4.82 2.09 55.01
C ARG A 45 -3.65 2.34 54.07
N ASP A 46 -2.75 1.37 53.97
CA ASP A 46 -1.75 1.34 52.91
C ASP A 46 -2.44 1.02 51.58
N VAL A 47 -2.34 1.94 50.63
CA VAL A 47 -2.96 1.82 49.30
C VAL A 47 -1.92 1.74 48.19
N THR A 48 -0.62 1.60 48.52
CA THR A 48 0.47 1.61 47.53
C THR A 48 0.29 0.53 46.47
N GLU A 49 0.01 -0.70 46.87
CA GLU A 49 -0.12 -1.81 45.91
C GLU A 49 -1.37 -1.65 45.03
N SER A 50 -2.48 -1.19 45.62
CA SER A 50 -3.72 -0.94 44.87
C SER A 50 -3.53 0.13 43.81
N LYS A 51 -2.85 1.23 44.15
CA LYS A 51 -2.54 2.30 43.21
C LYS A 51 -1.61 1.83 42.09
N ARG A 52 -0.56 1.08 42.42
CA ARG A 52 0.35 0.50 41.41
C ARG A 52 -0.40 -0.40 40.43
N ARG A 53 -1.26 -1.29 40.92
CA ARG A 53 -2.09 -2.15 40.06
C ARG A 53 -3.06 -1.35 39.19
N GLU A 54 -3.63 -0.27 39.71
CA GLU A 54 -4.51 0.61 38.93
C GLU A 54 -3.74 1.35 37.83
N ASP A 55 -2.56 1.87 38.15
CA ASP A 55 -1.71 2.57 37.19
C ASP A 55 -1.18 1.60 36.11
N GLU A 56 -0.72 0.39 36.49
CA GLU A 56 -0.34 -0.67 35.55
C GLU A 56 -1.50 -1.07 34.63
N LEU A 57 -2.71 -1.22 35.17
CA LEU A 57 -3.89 -1.54 34.37
C LEU A 57 -4.26 -0.39 33.42
N ARG A 58 -4.12 0.86 33.87
CA ARG A 58 -4.38 2.05 33.06
C ARG A 58 -3.39 2.12 31.89
N GLU A 59 -2.12 1.87 32.15
CA GLU A 59 -1.07 1.82 31.12
C GLU A 59 -1.30 0.67 30.14
N ALA A 60 -1.59 -0.53 30.64
CA ALA A 60 -1.88 -1.69 29.79
C ALA A 60 -3.10 -1.46 28.88
N ARG A 61 -4.18 -0.86 29.40
CA ARG A 61 -5.37 -0.50 28.61
C ARG A 61 -5.03 0.48 27.49
N ARG A 62 -4.27 1.53 27.83
CA ARG A 62 -3.82 2.51 26.85
C ARG A 62 -3.00 1.85 25.74
N ASN A 63 -2.06 0.97 26.09
CA ASN A 63 -1.24 0.27 25.10
C ASN A 63 -2.10 -0.63 24.19
N VAL A 64 -3.09 -1.34 24.76
CA VAL A 64 -4.03 -2.16 23.97
C VAL A 64 -4.86 -1.30 23.01
N GLU A 65 -5.34 -0.14 23.45
CA GLU A 65 -6.09 0.80 22.61
C GLU A 65 -5.22 1.34 21.46
N GLU A 66 -3.99 1.77 21.75
CA GLU A 66 -3.03 2.26 20.75
C GLU A 66 -2.71 1.16 19.71
N HIS A 67 -2.47 -0.08 20.14
CA HIS A 67 -2.24 -1.20 19.23
C HIS A 67 -3.48 -1.57 18.41
N ALA A 68 -4.67 -1.54 19.01
CA ALA A 68 -5.91 -1.83 18.30
C ALA A 68 -6.18 -0.78 17.20
N GLU A 69 -5.88 0.48 17.45
CA GLU A 69 -5.95 1.53 16.42
C GLU A 69 -4.93 1.32 15.31
N ALA A 70 -3.67 1.03 15.65
CA ALA A 70 -2.63 0.76 14.67
C ALA A 70 -2.99 -0.43 13.77
N LEU A 71 -3.53 -1.51 14.36
CA LEU A 71 -3.99 -2.69 13.62
C LEU A 71 -5.12 -2.34 12.65
N ARG A 72 -6.15 -1.61 13.11
CA ARG A 72 -7.25 -1.17 12.23
C ARG A 72 -6.78 -0.33 11.05
N ARG A 73 -5.80 0.57 11.27
CA ARG A 73 -5.21 1.38 10.19
C ARG A 73 -4.49 0.50 9.17
N SER A 74 -3.68 -0.46 9.65
CA SER A 74 -2.97 -1.42 8.78
C SER A 74 -3.94 -2.32 8.01
N GLU A 75 -5.01 -2.81 8.63
CA GLU A 75 -6.06 -3.60 7.97
C GLU A 75 -6.75 -2.80 6.86
N ALA A 76 -7.08 -1.53 7.11
CA ALA A 76 -7.67 -0.65 6.11
C ALA A 76 -6.72 -0.41 4.93
N GLU A 77 -5.44 -0.17 5.20
CA GLU A 77 -4.41 0.01 4.17
C GLU A 77 -4.23 -1.27 3.34
N LEU A 78 -4.13 -2.44 3.98
CA LEU A 78 -4.03 -3.73 3.31
C LEU A 78 -5.24 -4.00 2.42
N LYS A 79 -6.44 -3.68 2.90
CA LYS A 79 -7.66 -3.82 2.10
C LYS A 79 -7.66 -2.91 0.88
N HIS A 80 -7.20 -1.67 1.04
CA HIS A 80 -7.06 -0.72 -0.07
C HIS A 80 -6.06 -1.24 -1.12
N LYS A 81 -4.85 -1.62 -0.69
CA LYS A 81 -3.81 -2.17 -1.57
C LYS A 81 -4.26 -3.45 -2.27
N THR A 82 -5.00 -4.31 -1.57
CA THR A 82 -5.56 -5.53 -2.16
C THR A 82 -6.56 -5.20 -3.28
N ALA A 83 -7.45 -4.24 -3.06
CA ALA A 83 -8.40 -3.81 -4.08
C ALA A 83 -7.70 -3.17 -5.31
N GLU A 84 -6.65 -2.39 -5.07
CA GLU A 84 -5.81 -1.79 -6.13
C GLU A 84 -5.10 -2.86 -6.97
N LEU A 85 -4.48 -3.85 -6.32
CA LEU A 85 -3.83 -4.98 -7.01
C LEU A 85 -4.83 -5.82 -7.80
N GLN A 86 -6.04 -6.05 -7.26
CA GLN A 86 -7.10 -6.74 -7.99
C GLN A 86 -7.53 -5.97 -9.24
N LEU A 87 -7.69 -4.65 -9.13
CA LEU A 87 -8.01 -3.80 -10.27
C LEU A 87 -6.91 -3.86 -11.34
N LEU A 88 -5.64 -3.75 -10.93
CA LEU A 88 -4.50 -3.85 -11.83
C LEU A 88 -4.44 -5.21 -12.54
N ASN A 89 -4.70 -6.30 -11.81
CA ASN A 89 -4.77 -7.65 -12.39
C ASN A 89 -5.88 -7.76 -13.44
N VAL A 90 -7.07 -7.21 -13.18
CA VAL A 90 -8.17 -7.19 -14.15
C VAL A 90 -7.81 -6.36 -15.38
N GLN A 91 -7.14 -5.22 -15.20
CA GLN A 91 -6.67 -4.38 -16.31
C GLN A 91 -5.62 -5.10 -17.17
N GLN A 92 -4.65 -5.77 -16.55
CA GLN A 92 -3.67 -6.59 -17.27
C GLN A 92 -4.34 -7.73 -18.04
N ALA A 93 -5.28 -8.45 -17.41
CA ALA A 93 -6.01 -9.53 -18.07
C ALA A 93 -6.77 -9.03 -19.31
N LYS A 94 -7.38 -7.84 -19.24
CA LYS A 94 -8.04 -7.22 -20.39
C LYS A 94 -7.06 -6.89 -21.51
N LEU A 95 -5.88 -6.35 -21.18
CA LEU A 95 -4.83 -6.07 -22.17
C LEU A 95 -4.38 -7.35 -22.88
N PHE A 96 -4.10 -8.42 -22.14
CA PHE A 96 -3.72 -9.71 -22.74
C PHE A 96 -4.82 -10.28 -23.64
N SER A 97 -6.09 -10.11 -23.27
CA SER A 97 -7.21 -10.53 -24.12
C SER A 97 -7.26 -9.76 -25.44
N ILE A 98 -6.95 -8.46 -25.44
CA ILE A 98 -6.91 -7.64 -26.67
C ILE A 98 -5.76 -8.10 -27.56
N ILE A 99 -4.56 -8.25 -26.99
CA ILE A 99 -3.38 -8.75 -27.71
C ILE A 99 -3.67 -10.12 -28.36
N ALA A 100 -4.28 -11.04 -27.61
CA ALA A 100 -4.62 -12.37 -28.13
C ALA A 100 -5.62 -12.31 -29.29
N HIS A 101 -6.60 -11.41 -29.24
CA HIS A 101 -7.53 -11.19 -30.35
C HIS A 101 -6.79 -10.67 -31.59
N ASP A 102 -5.93 -9.66 -31.40
CA ASP A 102 -5.22 -8.98 -32.48
C ASP A 102 -4.18 -9.91 -33.14
N LEU A 103 -3.58 -10.83 -32.38
CA LEU A 103 -2.71 -11.87 -32.92
C LEU A 103 -3.47 -12.93 -33.72
N ARG A 104 -4.73 -13.24 -33.38
CA ARG A 104 -5.49 -14.32 -34.04
C ARG A 104 -5.69 -14.04 -35.53
N SER A 105 -5.94 -12.78 -35.90
CA SER A 105 -6.17 -12.37 -37.29
C SER A 105 -4.98 -12.69 -38.22
N PRO A 106 -3.76 -12.19 -37.97
CA PRO A 106 -2.62 -12.52 -38.82
C PRO A 106 -2.22 -13.99 -38.73
N PHE A 107 -2.38 -14.68 -37.60
CA PHE A 107 -2.17 -16.14 -37.55
C PHE A 107 -3.14 -16.90 -38.47
N ASN A 108 -4.41 -16.52 -38.49
CA ASN A 108 -5.39 -17.13 -39.40
C ASN A 108 -5.01 -16.89 -40.87
N SER A 109 -4.50 -15.70 -41.21
CA SER A 109 -3.98 -15.41 -42.55
C SER A 109 -2.76 -16.25 -42.89
N ILE A 110 -1.75 -16.29 -42.01
CA ILE A 110 -0.53 -17.09 -42.21
C ILE A 110 -0.88 -18.55 -42.45
N ILE A 111 -1.67 -19.16 -41.56
CA ILE A 111 -2.06 -20.56 -41.64
C ILE A 111 -2.89 -20.80 -42.90
N GLY A 112 -3.96 -20.02 -43.11
CA GLY A 112 -4.90 -20.22 -44.21
C GLY A 112 -4.25 -20.07 -45.59
N PHE A 113 -3.42 -19.05 -45.79
CA PHE A 113 -2.71 -18.87 -47.07
C PHE A 113 -1.57 -19.88 -47.23
N SER A 114 -0.89 -20.29 -46.14
CA SER A 114 0.09 -21.38 -46.21
C SER A 114 -0.54 -22.72 -46.60
N ASP A 115 -1.72 -23.03 -46.04
CA ASP A 115 -2.45 -24.28 -46.35
C ASP A 115 -2.91 -24.28 -47.80
N LEU A 116 -3.39 -23.15 -48.32
CA LEU A 116 -3.75 -23.00 -49.74
C LEU A 116 -2.55 -23.20 -50.65
N LEU A 117 -1.40 -22.61 -50.31
CA LEU A 117 -0.16 -22.78 -51.06
C LEU A 117 0.27 -24.25 -51.07
N VAL A 118 0.26 -24.92 -49.92
CA VAL A 118 0.65 -26.35 -49.82
C VAL A 118 -0.31 -27.24 -50.62
N ALA A 119 -1.62 -27.01 -50.51
CA ALA A 119 -2.63 -27.87 -51.12
C ALA A 119 -2.76 -27.69 -52.64
N LYS A 120 -2.60 -26.47 -53.15
CA LYS A 120 -2.97 -26.11 -54.54
C LYS A 120 -1.88 -25.40 -55.34
N ALA A 121 -0.62 -25.38 -54.86
CA ALA A 121 0.48 -24.70 -55.57
C ALA A 121 0.64 -25.10 -57.05
N LYS A 122 0.36 -26.36 -57.40
CA LYS A 122 0.47 -26.86 -58.78
C LYS A 122 -0.61 -26.31 -59.71
N ASP A 123 -1.74 -25.91 -59.16
CA ASP A 123 -2.91 -25.40 -59.89
C ASP A 123 -2.89 -23.87 -60.01
N PHE A 124 -2.02 -23.20 -59.26
CA PHE A 124 -1.89 -21.75 -59.25
C PHE A 124 -0.94 -21.25 -60.33
N SER A 125 -1.29 -20.12 -60.93
CA SER A 125 -0.34 -19.36 -61.73
C SER A 125 0.79 -18.84 -60.84
N ARG A 126 1.96 -18.59 -61.44
CA ARG A 126 3.10 -17.97 -60.72
C ARG A 126 2.70 -16.66 -60.01
N GLY A 127 1.81 -15.87 -60.60
CA GLY A 127 1.31 -14.63 -60.00
C GLY A 127 0.46 -14.88 -58.75
N GLN A 128 -0.43 -15.87 -58.77
CA GLN A 128 -1.24 -16.24 -57.59
C GLN A 128 -0.38 -16.80 -56.46
N THR A 129 0.57 -17.68 -56.78
CA THR A 129 1.51 -18.23 -55.79
C THR A 129 2.31 -17.12 -55.12
N LEU A 130 2.83 -16.15 -55.89
CA LEU A 130 3.54 -15.00 -55.34
C LEU A 130 2.63 -14.11 -54.48
N SER A 131 1.40 -13.84 -54.92
CA SER A 131 0.45 -13.03 -54.16
C SER A 131 0.12 -13.64 -52.79
N TYR A 132 -0.18 -14.95 -52.73
CA TYR A 132 -0.45 -15.61 -51.45
C TYR A 132 0.79 -15.71 -50.57
N ALA A 133 1.95 -16.01 -51.15
CA ALA A 133 3.21 -16.02 -50.40
C ALA A 133 3.53 -14.64 -49.81
N GLN A 134 3.21 -13.57 -50.53
CA GLN A 134 3.36 -12.20 -50.03
C GLN A 134 2.42 -11.92 -48.86
N ILE A 135 1.15 -12.36 -48.90
CA ILE A 135 0.22 -12.20 -47.78
C ILE A 135 0.73 -12.92 -46.52
N VAL A 136 1.25 -14.14 -46.67
CA VAL A 136 1.88 -14.88 -45.56
C VAL A 136 3.06 -14.10 -44.99
N ARG A 137 3.94 -13.60 -45.86
CA ARG A 137 5.11 -12.81 -45.45
C ARG A 137 4.70 -11.54 -44.71
N ASP A 138 3.80 -10.74 -45.26
CA ASP A 138 3.36 -9.47 -44.69
C ASP A 138 2.66 -9.68 -43.34
N SER A 139 1.85 -10.74 -43.24
CA SER A 139 1.20 -11.12 -41.97
C SER A 139 2.24 -11.54 -40.91
N ALA A 140 3.28 -12.30 -41.31
CA ALA A 140 4.34 -12.72 -40.40
C ALA A 140 5.22 -11.55 -39.93
N VAL A 141 5.54 -10.61 -40.83
CA VAL A 141 6.26 -9.38 -40.48
C VAL A 141 5.43 -8.54 -39.52
N GLY A 142 4.13 -8.35 -39.77
CA GLY A 142 3.25 -7.60 -38.87
C GLY A 142 3.16 -8.21 -37.46
N VAL A 143 3.10 -9.55 -37.35
CA VAL A 143 3.12 -10.24 -36.04
C VAL A 143 4.46 -9.99 -35.32
N HIS A 144 5.56 -10.02 -36.06
CA HIS A 144 6.89 -9.78 -35.48
C HIS A 144 7.00 -8.34 -34.93
N GLU A 145 6.60 -7.33 -35.69
CA GLU A 145 6.58 -5.93 -35.23
C GLU A 145 5.69 -5.73 -34.01
N MET A 146 4.52 -6.37 -34.00
CA MET A 146 3.60 -6.31 -32.86
C MET A 146 4.20 -6.96 -31.60
N LEU A 147 4.92 -8.07 -31.74
CA LEU A 147 5.64 -8.72 -30.64
C LEU A 147 6.77 -7.83 -30.10
N ASP A 148 7.56 -7.21 -30.98
CA ASP A 148 8.63 -6.29 -30.58
C ASP A 148 8.07 -5.09 -29.82
N ASN A 149 6.97 -4.50 -30.30
CA ASN A 149 6.27 -3.41 -29.61
C ASN A 149 5.77 -3.84 -28.22
N LEU A 150 5.24 -5.07 -28.10
CA LEU A 150 4.78 -5.61 -26.83
C LEU A 150 5.94 -5.85 -25.85
N LEU A 151 7.07 -6.37 -26.33
CA LEU A 151 8.28 -6.58 -25.53
C LEU A 151 8.89 -5.25 -25.05
N ALA A 152 8.94 -4.25 -25.92
CA ALA A 152 9.38 -2.90 -25.56
C ALA A 152 8.49 -2.31 -24.46
N TRP A 153 7.17 -2.46 -24.58
CA TRP A 153 6.23 -2.03 -23.56
C TRP A 153 6.41 -2.80 -22.24
N ALA A 154 6.54 -4.13 -22.28
CA ALA A 154 6.74 -4.95 -21.08
C ALA A 154 8.06 -4.60 -20.35
N ALA A 155 9.13 -4.31 -21.09
CA ALA A 155 10.39 -3.86 -20.53
C ALA A 155 10.27 -2.51 -19.81
N ILE A 156 9.40 -1.60 -20.30
CA ILE A 156 9.09 -0.33 -19.63
C ILE A 156 8.33 -0.58 -18.32
N GLN A 157 7.36 -1.50 -18.31
CA GLN A 157 6.57 -1.82 -17.11
C GLN A 157 7.37 -2.50 -16.00
N ILE A 158 8.31 -3.40 -16.34
CA ILE A 158 9.16 -4.09 -15.35
C ILE A 158 10.18 -3.14 -14.72
N ARG A 159 10.59 -2.08 -15.45
CA ARG A 159 11.40 -0.99 -14.91
C ARG A 159 10.51 -0.03 -14.10
N ASP A 160 10.10 -0.47 -12.93
CA ASP A 160 9.42 0.34 -11.91
C ASP A 160 10.36 1.41 -11.27
N GLY A 161 11.12 2.14 -12.08
CA GLY A 161 12.31 2.89 -11.64
C GLY A 161 12.81 3.93 -12.63
N GLY A 162 11.95 4.87 -13.00
CA GLY A 162 12.36 6.20 -13.49
C GLY A 162 12.55 6.33 -15.00
N LEU A 163 11.59 6.99 -15.64
CA LEU A 163 11.95 7.97 -16.68
C LEU A 163 13.05 8.86 -16.08
N LYS A 164 14.28 8.74 -16.60
CA LYS A 164 15.32 9.72 -16.32
C LYS A 164 14.95 10.99 -17.05
N LEU A 165 14.12 11.81 -16.40
CA LEU A 165 13.89 13.18 -16.81
C LEU A 165 15.20 13.94 -16.60
N ALA A 166 15.97 14.07 -17.67
CA ALA A 166 17.07 15.03 -17.75
C ALA A 166 16.54 16.30 -18.43
N PRO A 167 17.04 17.50 -18.07
CA PRO A 167 16.78 18.70 -18.86
C PRO A 167 17.15 18.43 -20.31
N LEU A 168 16.13 18.42 -21.19
CA LEU A 168 16.30 18.19 -22.61
C LEU A 168 16.27 19.53 -23.31
N ASP A 169 17.37 19.91 -23.93
CA ASP A 169 17.37 21.05 -24.84
C ASP A 169 16.67 20.63 -26.13
N LEU A 170 15.40 21.01 -26.24
CA LEU A 170 14.56 20.73 -27.40
C LEU A 170 15.14 21.32 -28.69
N SER A 171 15.88 22.43 -28.61
CA SER A 171 16.48 23.07 -29.79
C SER A 171 17.67 22.26 -30.32
N ALA A 172 18.54 21.78 -29.42
CA ALA A 172 19.65 20.90 -29.77
C ALA A 172 19.18 19.53 -30.24
N THR A 173 18.14 18.97 -29.60
CA THR A 173 17.61 17.65 -29.94
C THR A 173 16.85 17.66 -31.27
N ALA A 174 16.07 18.72 -31.54
CA ALA A 174 15.41 18.91 -32.83
C ALA A 174 16.44 19.12 -33.96
N GLY A 175 17.51 19.89 -33.72
CA GLY A 175 18.58 20.06 -34.71
C GLY A 175 19.28 18.75 -35.08
N ALA A 176 19.68 17.97 -34.08
CA ALA A 176 20.33 16.67 -34.30
C ALA A 176 19.41 15.62 -34.97
N GLY A 177 18.10 15.69 -34.72
CA GLY A 177 17.11 14.82 -35.38
C GLY A 177 16.78 15.22 -36.82
N LEU A 178 16.96 16.50 -37.17
CA LEU A 178 16.70 17.03 -38.51
C LEU A 178 17.91 16.91 -39.44
N GLU A 179 19.14 16.85 -38.91
CA GLU A 179 20.40 16.70 -39.67
C GLU A 179 20.35 15.55 -40.71
N PRO A 180 19.95 14.32 -40.35
CA PRO A 180 19.83 13.22 -41.31
C PRO A 180 18.77 13.46 -42.38
N LEU A 181 17.70 14.21 -42.06
CA LEU A 181 16.59 14.49 -42.98
C LEU A 181 16.95 15.59 -43.97
N THR A 182 17.73 16.58 -43.56
CA THR A 182 18.32 17.59 -44.46
C THR A 182 19.32 16.97 -45.44
N GLN A 183 20.10 15.98 -45.00
CA GLN A 183 21.08 15.32 -45.86
C GLN A 183 20.44 14.48 -46.97
N ILE A 184 19.22 13.97 -46.73
CA ILE A 184 18.41 13.25 -47.73
C ILE A 184 17.72 14.23 -48.70
N ALA A 185 17.38 15.44 -48.26
CA ALA A 185 16.72 16.46 -49.08
C ALA A 185 17.69 17.15 -50.08
N GLU A 186 19.00 17.02 -49.88
CA GLU A 186 20.04 17.59 -50.75
C GLU A 186 20.58 16.60 -51.81
N THR A 187 20.03 15.38 -51.88
CA THR A 187 20.26 14.37 -52.93
C THR A 187 19.05 14.16 -53.81
#